data_AF-Q253R9-F1
#
_entry.id   AF-Q253R9-F1
#
_cell.length_a   1.000
_cell.length_b   1.000
_cell.length_c   1.000
_cell.angle_alpha   90.00
_cell.angle_beta   90.00
_cell.angle_gamma   90.00
#
_symmetry.space_group_name_H-M   'P 1'
#
loop_
_entity.id
_entity.type
_entity.pdbx_description
1 polymer ?
#
loop_
_entity_poly.entity_id
_entity_poly.type
_entity_poly.pdbx_seq_one_letter_code
_entity_poly.pdbx_strand_id
1 'polypeptide(L)' 'MEEIPFENAMERLEEIVDLMNQPSTSLDSSLKLYEEADALMRICESRIRKAEDRVRELSERRNETLLSEEESFAH' A
#
# COMPACT_ATOMS: atom_id res chain seq x y z
N MET A 1 10.29 11.29 -8.08
CA MET A 1 10.73 10.54 -6.88
C MET A 1 10.54 9.08 -7.21
N GLU A 2 11.60 8.27 -7.10
CA GLU A 2 11.45 6.81 -7.10
C GLU A 2 10.58 6.46 -5.88
N GLU A 3 9.32 6.08 -6.12
CA GLU A 3 8.46 5.58 -5.05
C GLU A 3 9.01 4.22 -4.62
N ILE A 4 9.41 4.12 -3.35
CA ILE A 4 9.84 2.87 -2.71
C ILE A 4 8.78 1.77 -2.99
N PRO A 5 9.18 0.56 -3.42
CA PRO A 5 8.27 -0.58 -3.56
C PRO A 5 7.52 -0.87 -2.25
N PHE A 6 6.28 -1.36 -2.35
CA PHE A 6 5.46 -1.65 -1.16
C PHE A 6 6.15 -2.65 -0.24
N GLU A 7 6.74 -3.69 -0.83
CA GLU A 7 7.44 -4.77 -0.15
C GLU A 7 8.67 -4.23 0.60
N ASN A 8 9.45 -3.35 -0.03
CA ASN A 8 10.62 -2.74 0.61
C ASN A 8 10.19 -1.79 1.75
N ALA A 9 9.08 -1.07 1.59
CA ALA A 9 8.56 -0.21 2.65
C ALA A 9 8.08 -1.02 3.86
N MET A 10 7.43 -2.18 3.61
CA MET A 10 7.03 -3.11 4.66
C MET A 10 8.23 -3.77 5.35
N GLU A 11 9.22 -4.24 4.61
CA GLU A 11 10.46 -4.80 5.17
C GLU A 11 11.16 -3.76 6.07
N ARG A 12 11.25 -2.51 5.62
CA ARG A 12 11.82 -1.44 6.44
C ARG A 12 11.00 -1.14 7.70
N LEU A 13 9.68 -1.21 7.62
CA LEU A 13 8.82 -1.05 8.80
C LEU A 13 9.07 -2.16 9.83
N GLU A 14 9.26 -3.41 9.38
CA GLU A 14 9.61 -4.54 10.26
C GLU A 14 10.96 -4.31 10.94
N GLU A 15 11.98 -3.88 10.19
CA GLU A 15 13.28 -3.51 10.74
C GLU A 15 13.18 -2.38 11.78
N ILE A 16 12.35 -1.36 11.51
CA ILE A 16 12.15 -0.25 12.44
C ILE A 16 11.53 -0.75 13.74
N VAL A 17 10.54 -1.64 13.68
CA VAL A 17 9.93 -2.25 14.88
C VAL A 17 10.99 -2.99 15.70
N ASP A 18 11.84 -3.78 15.05
CA ASP A 18 12.93 -4.49 15.73
C ASP A 18 13.93 -3.52 16.38
N LEU A 19 14.31 -2.45 15.68
CA LEU A 19 15.19 -1.41 16.22
C LEU A 19 14.56 -0.68 17.41
N MET A 20 13.28 -0.32 17.33
CA MET A 20 12.57 0.37 18.42
C MET A 20 12.45 -0.50 19.69
N ASN A 21 12.41 -1.82 19.54
CA ASN A 21 12.31 -2.76 20.66
C ASN A 21 13.68 -3.05 21.34
N GLN A 22 14.79 -2.58 20.79
CA GLN A 22 16.10 -2.80 21.39
C GLN A 22 16.31 -1.93 22.65
N PRO A 23 16.81 -2.50 23.76
CA PRO A 23 17.10 -1.74 24.98
C PRO A 23 18.12 -0.62 24.81
N SER A 24 18.97 -0.72 23.79
CA SER A 24 20.01 0.27 23.46
C SER A 24 19.48 1.46 22.67
N THR A 25 18.22 1.42 22.21
CA THR A 25 17.66 2.50 21.39
C THR A 25 17.32 3.69 22.27
N SER A 26 18.02 4.80 22.06
CA SER A 26 17.79 6.05 22.77
C SER A 26 16.47 6.69 22.36
N LEU A 27 15.91 7.54 23.23
CA LEU A 27 14.67 8.29 22.95
C LEU A 27 14.75 9.08 21.64
N ASP A 28 15.87 9.78 21.39
CA ASP A 28 16.07 10.53 20.15
C ASP A 28 16.10 9.62 18.92
N SER A 29 16.65 8.42 19.06
CA SER A 29 16.65 7.42 17.98
C SER A 29 15.25 6.87 17.76
N SER A 30 14.50 6.60 18.82
CA SER A 30 13.10 6.15 18.75
C SER A 30 12.22 7.17 18.04
N LEU A 31 12.42 8.47 18.29
CA LEU A 31 11.68 9.54 17.61
C LEU A 31 11.97 9.55 16.10
N LYS A 32 13.25 9.47 15.70
CA LYS A 32 13.63 9.41 14.29
C LYS A 32 13.09 8.17 13.58
N LEU A 33 13.17 7.01 14.24
CA LEU A 33 12.62 5.76 13.74
C LEU A 33 11.09 5.86 13.55
N TYR A 34 10.39 6.51 14.47
CA TYR A 34 8.96 6.73 14.36
C TYR A 34 8.60 7.68 13.21
N GLU A 35 9.35 8.77 13.01
CA GLU A 35 9.15 9.67 11.87
C GLU A 35 9.36 8.95 10.53
N GLU A 36 10.38 8.10 10.44
CA GLU A 36 10.62 7.25 9.27
C GLU A 36 9.45 6.27 9.06
N ALA A 37 8.98 5.62 10.14
CA ALA A 37 7.84 4.72 10.08
C ALA A 37 6.55 5.42 9.60
N ASP A 38 6.23 6.62 10.09
CA ASP A 38 5.06 7.38 9.63
C ASP A 38 5.10 7.65 8.13
N ALA A 39 6.28 8.02 7.61
CA ALA A 39 6.47 8.24 6.18
C ALA A 39 6.27 6.94 5.36
N LEU A 40 6.84 5.83 5.82
CA LEU A 40 6.69 4.52 5.17
C LEU A 40 5.25 4.02 5.22
N MET A 41 4.55 4.17 6.35
CA MET A 41 3.14 3.81 6.49
C MET A 41 2.27 4.57 5.49
N ARG A 42 2.50 5.88 5.30
CA ARG A 42 1.79 6.66 4.27
C ARG A 42 2.03 6.15 2.85
N ILE A 43 3.26 5.71 2.55
CA ILE A 43 3.57 5.09 1.25
C ILE A 43 2.79 3.80 1.08
N CYS A 44 2.81 2.93 2.10
CA CYS A 44 2.07 1.66 2.09
C CYS A 44 0.56 1.88 1.89
N GLU A 45 -0.05 2.79 2.65
CA GLU A 45 -1.46 3.14 2.51
C GLU A 45 -1.79 3.66 1.11
N SER A 46 -0.94 4.54 0.55
CA SER A 46 -1.14 5.07 -0.80
C SER A 46 -1.09 3.96 -1.85
N ARG A 47 -0.15 3.02 -1.72
CA ARG A 47 -0.04 1.87 -2.63
C ARG A 47 -1.22 0.92 -2.53
N ILE A 48 -1.70 0.63 -1.32
CA ILE A 48 -2.89 -0.20 -1.11
C ILE A 48 -4.11 0.48 -1.74
N ARG A 49 -4.35 1.76 -1.48
CA ARG A 49 -5.47 2.51 -2.08
C ARG A 49 -5.43 2.49 -3.61
N LYS A 50 -4.27 2.75 -4.21
CA LYS A 50 -4.10 2.67 -5.68
C LYS A 50 -4.40 1.27 -6.22
N ALA A 51 -4.01 0.21 -5.49
CA ALA A 51 -4.30 -1.17 -5.88
C ALA A 51 -5.80 -1.48 -5.79
N GLU A 52 -6.46 -1.07 -4.70
CA GLU A 52 -7.92 -1.22 -4.52
C GLU A 52 -8.70 -0.49 -5.62
N ASP A 53 -8.32 0.75 -5.93
CA ASP A 53 -8.91 1.54 -7.01
C ASP A 53 -8.77 0.84 -8.36
N ARG A 54 -7.60 0.26 -8.63
CA ARG A 54 -7.37 -0.48 -9.87
C ARG A 54 -8.19 -1.75 -9.95
N VAL A 55 -8.32 -2.49 -8.85
CA VAL A 55 -9.17 -3.70 -8.78
C VAL A 55 -10.63 -3.34 -9.03
N ARG A 56 -11.11 -2.25 -8.43
CA ARG A 56 -12.47 -1.75 -8.63
C ARG A 56 -12.74 -1.37 -10.09
N GLU A 57 -11.87 -0.58 -10.70
CA GLU A 57 -11.97 -0.20 -12.13
C GLU A 57 -12.02 -1.43 -13.05
N LEU A 58 -11.17 -2.42 -12.79
CA LEU A 58 -11.15 -3.67 -13.57
C LEU A 58 -12.45 -4.48 -13.38
N SER A 59 -13.02 -4.46 -12.18
CA SER A 59 -14.28 -5.15 -11.89
C SER A 59 -15.47 -4.46 -12.56
N GLU A 60 -15.54 -3.13 -12.51
CA GLU A 60 -16.58 -2.33 -13.16
C GLU A 60 -16.55 -2.56 -14.68
N ARG A 61 -15.37 -2.47 -15.30
CA ARG A 61 -15.19 -2.71 -16.74
C ARG A 61 -15.61 -4.11 -17.17
N ARG A 62 -15.31 -5.14 -16.36
CA ARG A 62 -15.74 -6.51 -16.62
C ARG A 62 -17.27 -6.63 -16.56
N ASN A 63 -17.92 -5.98 -15.59
CA ASN A 63 -19.37 -5.97 -15.51
C ASN A 63 -20.02 -5.25 -16.70
N GLU A 64 -19.49 -4.10 -17.12
CA GLU A 64 -19.95 -3.39 -18.33
C GLU A 64 -19.83 -4.26 -19.59
N THR A 65 -18.71 -4.98 -19.72
CA THR A 65 -18.49 -5.91 -20.85
C THR A 65 -19.55 -7.01 -20.86
N LEU A 66 -19.83 -7.64 -19.71
CA LEU A 66 -20.85 -8.68 -19.59
C LEU A 66 -22.25 -8.18 -19.95
N LEU A 67 -22.64 -6.99 -19.46
CA LEU A 67 -23.94 -6.39 -19.78
C LEU A 67 -24.08 -6.12 -21.29
N SER A 68 -23.01 -5.63 -21.93
CA SER A 68 -23.02 -5.37 -23.37
C SER A 68 -23.12 -6.65 -24.22
N GLU A 69 -22.54 -7.74 -23.75
CA GLU A 69 -22.65 -9.05 -24.40
C GLU A 69 -24.07 -9.59 -24.28
N GLU A 70 -24.67 -9.55 -23.07
CA GLU A 70 -26.05 -10.00 -22.82
C GLU A 70 -27.08 -9.26 -23.70
N GLU A 71 -26.93 -7.93 -23.84
CA GLU A 71 -27.81 -7.13 -24.70
C GLU A 71 -27.66 -7.48 -26.19
N SER A 72 -26.46 -7.87 -26.64
CA SER A 72 -26.23 -8.24 -28.05
C SER A 72 -26.91 -9.55 -28.46
N PHE A 73 -27.11 -10.48 -27.52
CA PHE A 73 -27.77 -11.76 -27.76
C PHE A 73 -29.30 -11.70 -27.63
N ALA A 74 -29.83 -10.60 -27.10
CA ALA A 74 -31.26 -10.41 -26.91
C ALA A 74 -32.00 -9.93 -28.19
N HIS A 75 -31.27 -9.69 -29.29
CA HIS A 75 -31.80 -9.14 -30.54
C HIS A 75 -31.59 -10.07 -31.74
#